data_AF-A0A3S2VJM6-F1
#
_entry.id   AF-A0A3S2VJM6-F1
#
_cell.length_a   1.000
_cell.length_b   1.000
_cell.length_c   1.000
_cell.angle_alpha   90.00
_cell.angle_beta   90.00
_cell.angle_gamma   90.00
#
_symmetry.space_group_name_H-M   'P 1'
#
loop_
_entity.id
_entity.type
_entity.pdbx_description
1 polymer ?
#
loop_
_entity_poly.entity_id
_entity_poly.type
_entity_poly.pdbx_seq_one_letter_code
_entity_poly.pdbx_strand_id
1 'polypeptide(L)'
;MSNHRLDELNADHSADDLDVEELLLAEARVVEDMVSTHDTADFMSRLAKRIAAETPRPPRVRRATGGDSDRGREPATAQPPTARHDAVRPRSRRARRRRPLPIVHRNLLSHPRATQTYLLEVCETVLCSQEHEQFDLYERAGARTFACLLYLLGRRHSAVFWWGFAAGADDALAAHLLATHYAIDNTGLNQARAWRWYARFLGYRRRRHLPQLIQDIAPPRDQIAADLVTNYPWTDIMRTFIDNPRLVEM
;
A
#
# COMPACT_ATOMS: atom_id res chain seq x y z
N MET A 1 48.04 -8.09 -44.58
CA MET A 1 46.83 -7.65 -45.33
C MET A 1 45.58 -8.08 -44.55
N SER A 2 45.43 -7.67 -43.29
CA SER A 2 44.36 -8.18 -42.41
C SER A 2 43.60 -7.10 -41.64
N ASN A 3 43.90 -5.81 -41.85
CA ASN A 3 43.17 -4.73 -41.17
C ASN A 3 41.99 -4.17 -41.99
N HIS A 4 41.91 -4.45 -43.29
CA HIS A 4 40.87 -3.85 -44.13
C HIS A 4 39.49 -4.53 -44.01
N ARG A 5 39.44 -5.75 -43.45
CA ARG A 5 38.23 -6.60 -43.41
C ARG A 5 37.42 -6.46 -42.11
N LEU A 6 38.00 -5.83 -41.08
CA LEU A 6 37.31 -5.53 -39.82
C LEU A 6 36.55 -4.20 -39.88
N ASP A 7 37.00 -3.25 -40.70
CA ASP A 7 36.30 -1.97 -40.90
C ASP A 7 35.00 -2.13 -41.71
N GLU A 8 34.95 -3.06 -42.67
CA GLU A 8 33.73 -3.35 -43.44
C GLU A 8 32.62 -4.01 -42.59
N LEU A 9 32.97 -4.84 -41.61
CA LEU A 9 32.01 -5.47 -40.70
C LEU A 9 31.45 -4.51 -39.65
N ASN A 10 32.22 -3.49 -39.26
CA ASN A 10 31.79 -2.48 -38.30
C ASN A 10 30.87 -1.42 -38.93
N ALA A 11 31.05 -1.15 -40.24
CA ALA A 11 30.18 -0.24 -40.98
C ALA A 11 28.77 -0.82 -41.19
N ASP A 12 28.68 -2.14 -41.42
CA ASP A 12 27.39 -2.84 -41.65
C ASP A 12 26.50 -2.84 -40.39
N HIS A 13 27.06 -3.04 -39.19
CA HIS A 13 26.29 -2.95 -37.94
C HIS A 13 25.81 -1.53 -37.62
N SER A 14 26.59 -0.51 -38.01
CA SER A 14 26.17 0.89 -37.80
C SER A 14 25.04 1.32 -38.74
N ALA A 15 24.89 0.68 -39.90
CA ALA A 15 23.80 0.96 -40.83
C ALA A 15 22.48 0.34 -40.36
N ASP A 16 22.53 -0.90 -39.84
CA ASP A 16 21.35 -1.57 -39.27
C ASP A 16 20.85 -0.87 -37.98
N ASP A 17 21.76 -0.39 -37.12
CA ASP A 17 21.36 0.36 -35.91
C ASP A 17 20.68 1.70 -36.23
N LEU A 18 21.12 2.39 -37.29
CA LEU A 18 20.50 3.63 -37.76
C LEU A 18 19.08 3.39 -38.33
N ASP A 19 18.86 2.25 -39.01
CA ASP A 19 17.55 1.88 -39.57
C ASP A 19 16.55 1.49 -38.46
N VAL A 20 17.02 0.80 -37.41
CA VAL A 20 16.21 0.50 -36.22
C VAL A 20 15.85 1.77 -35.44
N GLU A 21 16.80 2.69 -35.27
CA GLU A 21 16.55 3.97 -34.59
C GLU A 21 15.53 4.82 -35.38
N GLU A 22 15.64 4.87 -36.71
CA GLU A 22 14.69 5.57 -37.57
C GLU A 22 13.29 4.96 -37.50
N LEU A 23 13.19 3.63 -37.47
CA LEU A 23 11.93 2.91 -37.29
C LEU A 23 11.28 3.19 -35.93
N LEU A 24 12.07 3.18 -34.84
CA LEU A 24 11.58 3.48 -33.50
C LEU A 24 11.10 4.93 -33.37
N LEU A 25 11.80 5.88 -34.00
CA LEU A 25 11.40 7.28 -34.04
C LEU A 25 10.11 7.49 -34.85
N ALA A 26 9.92 6.74 -35.93
CA ALA A 26 8.68 6.77 -36.71
C ALA A 26 7.50 6.24 -35.88
N GLU A 27 7.68 5.11 -35.18
CA GLU A 27 6.65 4.52 -34.32
C GLU A 27 6.28 5.45 -33.15
N ALA A 28 7.28 6.06 -32.50
CA ALA A 28 7.07 6.99 -31.40
C ALA A 28 6.23 8.21 -31.83
N ARG A 29 6.46 8.73 -33.05
CA ARG A 29 5.66 9.84 -33.61
C ARG A 29 4.22 9.46 -33.87
N VAL A 30 3.96 8.24 -34.33
CA VAL A 30 2.59 7.73 -34.52
C VAL A 30 1.87 7.63 -33.18
N VAL A 31 2.55 7.13 -32.14
CA VAL A 31 1.99 7.07 -30.79
C VAL A 31 1.72 8.48 -30.24
N GLU A 32 2.64 9.42 -30.44
CA GLU A 32 2.47 10.81 -30.00
C GLU A 32 1.29 11.50 -30.71
N ASP A 33 1.11 11.31 -32.02
CA ASP A 33 -0.02 11.85 -32.76
C ASP A 33 -1.36 11.25 -32.28
N MET A 34 -1.39 9.94 -32.04
CA MET A 34 -2.55 9.23 -31.50
C MET A 34 -2.91 9.68 -30.08
N VAL A 35 -1.91 10.01 -29.24
CA VAL A 35 -2.12 10.54 -27.89
C VAL A 35 -2.51 12.01 -27.92
N SER A 36 -1.96 12.81 -28.84
CA SER A 36 -2.27 14.24 -28.98
C SER A 36 -3.70 14.48 -29.49
N THR A 37 -4.18 13.60 -30.36
CA THR A 37 -5.57 13.60 -30.87
C THR A 37 -6.56 13.01 -29.87
N HIS A 38 -6.09 12.40 -28.79
CA HIS A 38 -6.95 11.87 -27.74
C HIS A 38 -7.47 13.01 -26.85
N ASP A 39 -8.74 13.38 -27.04
CA ASP A 39 -9.40 14.36 -26.18
C ASP A 39 -9.65 13.78 -24.78
N THR A 40 -8.66 13.98 -23.91
CA THR A 40 -8.70 13.60 -22.50
C THR A 40 -9.90 14.21 -21.77
N ALA A 41 -10.40 15.38 -22.20
CA ALA A 41 -11.55 16.03 -21.58
C ALA A 41 -12.87 15.34 -21.95
N ASP A 42 -13.02 14.85 -23.19
CA ASP A 42 -14.18 14.02 -23.58
C ASP A 42 -14.17 12.67 -22.85
N PHE A 43 -13.00 12.02 -22.76
CA PHE A 43 -12.85 10.78 -21.99
C PHE A 43 -13.26 10.96 -20.52
N MET A 44 -12.72 11.97 -19.84
CA MET A 44 -13.05 12.26 -18.44
C MET A 44 -14.52 12.63 -18.24
N SER A 45 -15.12 13.34 -19.21
CA SER A 45 -16.55 13.67 -19.20
C SER A 45 -17.44 12.43 -19.34
N ARG A 46 -17.07 11.49 -20.22
CA ARG A 46 -17.77 10.21 -20.38
C ARG A 46 -17.62 9.32 -19.15
N LEU A 47 -16.44 9.29 -18.54
CA LEU A 47 -16.19 8.56 -17.30
C LEU A 47 -17.02 9.13 -16.13
N ALA A 48 -17.05 10.45 -15.97
CA ALA A 48 -17.85 11.12 -14.95
C ALA A 48 -19.35 10.85 -15.13
N LYS A 49 -19.86 10.90 -16.36
CA LYS A 49 -21.25 10.54 -16.69
C LYS A 49 -21.56 9.09 -16.32
N ARG A 50 -20.65 8.16 -16.57
CA ARG A 50 -20.83 6.74 -16.23
C ARG A 50 -20.85 6.50 -14.73
N ILE A 51 -19.94 7.11 -13.98
CA ILE A 51 -19.94 7.04 -12.50
C ILE A 51 -21.24 7.63 -11.93
N ALA A 52 -21.70 8.77 -12.45
CA ALA A 52 -22.95 9.38 -12.02
C ALA A 52 -24.19 8.52 -12.33
N ALA A 53 -24.16 7.75 -13.42
CA ALA A 53 -25.23 6.83 -13.82
C ALA A 53 -25.20 5.52 -13.01
N GLU A 54 -24.02 5.00 -12.66
CA GLU A 54 -23.85 3.74 -11.93
C GLU A 54 -23.98 3.89 -10.41
N THR A 55 -23.93 5.12 -9.87
CA THR A 55 -24.09 5.34 -8.43
C THR A 55 -25.58 5.47 -8.09
N PRO A 56 -26.25 4.48 -7.46
CA PRO A 56 -27.58 4.68 -6.92
C PRO A 56 -27.52 5.79 -5.86
N ARG A 57 -28.32 6.83 -6.09
CA ARG A 57 -28.43 8.00 -5.22
C ARG A 57 -28.61 7.52 -3.77
N PRO A 58 -27.68 7.81 -2.83
CA PRO A 58 -27.88 7.44 -1.45
C PRO A 58 -29.16 8.12 -0.94
N PRO A 59 -29.99 7.42 -0.14
CA PRO A 59 -31.23 8.01 0.35
C PRO A 59 -30.91 9.31 1.07
N ARG A 60 -31.55 10.40 0.62
CA ARG A 60 -31.45 11.72 1.26
C ARG A 60 -31.73 11.53 2.75
N VAL A 61 -30.70 11.66 3.56
CA VAL A 61 -30.83 11.79 5.02
C VAL A 61 -31.63 13.07 5.26
N ARG A 62 -32.93 12.91 5.52
CA ARG A 62 -33.75 13.98 6.11
C ARG A 62 -33.13 14.31 7.46
N ARG A 63 -32.32 15.36 7.52
CA ARG A 63 -32.02 16.03 8.78
C ARG A 63 -33.36 16.46 9.35
N ALA A 64 -33.69 15.92 10.53
CA ALA A 64 -34.80 16.39 11.32
C ALA A 64 -34.53 17.87 11.65
N THR A 65 -35.33 18.74 11.04
CA THR A 65 -35.62 20.08 11.57
C THR A 65 -36.43 19.89 12.84
N GLY A 66 -35.78 19.99 13.99
CA GLY A 66 -36.40 20.51 15.20
C GLY A 66 -35.72 21.85 15.45
N GLY A 67 -36.41 22.95 15.71
CA GLY A 67 -37.82 23.23 15.92
C GLY A 67 -37.83 24.55 16.69
N ASP A 68 -38.78 25.45 16.43
CA ASP A 68 -39.15 26.41 17.45
C ASP A 68 -40.57 26.95 17.25
N SER A 69 -41.27 27.06 18.39
CA SER A 69 -42.41 27.90 18.74
C SER A 69 -43.74 27.61 18.03
N ASP A 70 -44.69 26.95 18.69
CA ASP A 70 -45.60 27.52 19.70
C ASP A 70 -46.77 28.31 19.06
N ARG A 71 -47.97 27.70 19.08
CA ARG A 71 -49.18 28.27 19.68
C ARG A 71 -50.41 27.42 19.36
N GLY A 72 -51.11 27.05 20.43
CA GLY A 72 -52.56 27.20 20.46
C GLY A 72 -53.41 25.94 20.32
N ARG A 73 -53.95 25.55 21.48
CA ARG A 73 -55.39 25.29 21.68
C ARG A 73 -55.85 23.81 21.72
N GLU A 74 -55.93 23.35 22.97
CA GLU A 74 -56.93 22.45 23.57
C GLU A 74 -58.38 22.59 23.00
N PRO A 75 -59.30 21.60 23.17
CA PRO A 75 -59.51 20.89 24.44
C PRO A 75 -59.91 19.40 24.43
N ALA A 76 -59.54 18.80 25.57
CA ALA A 76 -60.19 17.80 26.41
C ALA A 76 -61.48 17.07 25.99
N THR A 77 -61.48 15.75 26.24
CA THR A 77 -62.60 14.96 26.81
C THR A 77 -62.00 13.62 27.33
N ALA A 78 -61.81 13.47 28.64
CA ALA A 78 -62.69 12.75 29.60
C ALA A 78 -62.86 11.23 29.36
N GLN A 79 -62.03 10.41 30.04
CA GLN A 79 -62.33 9.27 30.97
C GLN A 79 -63.56 8.32 30.77
N PRO A 80 -63.69 7.14 31.42
CA PRO A 80 -62.72 6.15 31.96
C PRO A 80 -63.20 4.65 31.73
N PRO A 81 -63.06 3.65 32.65
CA PRO A 81 -62.42 2.36 32.33
C PRO A 81 -63.37 1.14 32.37
N THR A 82 -62.98 0.01 31.76
CA THR A 82 -63.51 -1.29 32.19
C THR A 82 -62.40 -2.34 32.28
N ALA A 83 -62.44 -3.03 33.41
CA ALA A 83 -61.51 -4.04 33.86
C ALA A 83 -61.57 -5.30 32.98
N ARG A 84 -60.44 -6.01 32.89
CA ARG A 84 -60.43 -7.48 32.89
C ARG A 84 -59.08 -8.02 33.35
N HIS A 85 -59.22 -8.99 34.22
CA HIS A 85 -58.19 -9.76 34.90
C HIS A 85 -57.58 -10.82 33.98
N ASP A 86 -56.34 -11.16 34.36
CA ASP A 86 -55.65 -12.43 34.25
C ASP A 86 -54.80 -12.82 33.02
N ALA A 87 -53.58 -13.17 33.41
CA ALA A 87 -52.58 -14.01 32.77
C ALA A 87 -51.82 -13.44 31.56
N VAL A 88 -50.49 -13.39 31.71
CA VAL A 88 -49.48 -14.06 30.86
C VAL A 88 -48.17 -13.26 30.80
N ARG A 89 -47.11 -13.93 31.29
CA ARG A 89 -45.66 -13.75 31.03
C ARG A 89 -44.95 -12.49 31.56
N PRO A 90 -43.80 -12.66 32.24
CA PRO A 90 -42.83 -11.57 32.35
C PRO A 90 -42.33 -11.25 30.93
N ARG A 91 -42.66 -10.04 30.46
CA ARG A 91 -42.06 -9.46 29.25
C ARG A 91 -40.55 -9.38 29.47
N SER A 92 -39.81 -10.27 28.81
CA SER A 92 -38.38 -10.17 28.61
C SER A 92 -38.03 -8.73 28.26
N ARG A 93 -37.21 -8.08 29.10
CA ARG A 93 -36.55 -6.82 28.79
C ARG A 93 -35.96 -6.97 27.39
N ARG A 94 -36.51 -6.24 26.41
CA ARG A 94 -35.92 -6.15 25.08
C ARG A 94 -34.47 -5.72 25.29
N ALA A 95 -33.54 -6.65 25.06
CA ALA A 95 -32.12 -6.35 25.04
C ALA A 95 -31.96 -5.17 24.09
N ARG A 96 -31.49 -4.03 24.62
CA ARG A 96 -31.06 -2.89 23.82
C ARG A 96 -30.20 -3.49 22.71
N ARG A 97 -30.69 -3.44 21.46
CA ARG A 97 -29.90 -3.80 20.29
C ARG A 97 -28.66 -2.92 20.37
N ARG A 98 -27.56 -3.49 20.84
CA ARG A 98 -26.26 -2.83 20.81
C ARG A 98 -26.07 -2.49 19.34
N ARG A 99 -26.00 -1.19 19.03
CA ARG A 99 -25.54 -0.74 17.73
C ARG A 99 -24.25 -1.51 17.47
N PRO A 100 -24.07 -2.16 16.31
CA PRO A 100 -22.76 -2.63 15.93
C PRO A 100 -21.85 -1.41 16.05
N LEU A 101 -20.83 -1.48 16.91
CA LEU A 101 -19.75 -0.50 16.87
C LEU A 101 -19.33 -0.42 15.40
N PRO A 102 -19.17 0.79 14.83
CA PRO A 102 -18.66 0.89 13.47
C PRO A 102 -17.40 0.05 13.43
N ILE A 103 -17.35 -0.88 12.47
CA ILE A 103 -16.12 -1.62 12.19
C ILE A 103 -15.15 -0.53 11.77
N VAL A 104 -14.37 -0.03 12.72
CA VAL A 104 -13.24 0.85 12.45
C VAL A 104 -12.24 -0.09 11.81
N HIS A 105 -12.40 -0.31 10.51
CA HIS A 105 -11.28 -0.72 9.68
C HIS A 105 -10.20 0.30 9.99
N ARG A 106 -9.14 -0.16 10.67
CA ARG A 106 -7.98 0.63 11.03
C ARG A 106 -7.41 1.13 9.70
N ASN A 107 -7.91 2.28 9.24
CA ASN A 107 -7.59 2.78 7.92
C ASN A 107 -6.19 3.32 8.03
N LEU A 108 -5.22 2.50 7.63
CA LEU A 108 -3.79 2.83 7.65
C LEU A 108 -3.50 4.06 6.77
N LEU A 109 -4.42 4.44 5.88
CA LEU A 109 -4.32 5.69 5.12
C LEU A 109 -4.73 6.95 5.91
N SER A 110 -5.43 6.79 7.03
CA SER A 110 -5.99 7.92 7.80
C SER A 110 -5.12 8.35 8.99
N HIS A 111 -4.10 7.56 9.35
CA HIS A 111 -3.25 7.81 10.51
C HIS A 111 -1.77 7.51 10.17
N PRO A 112 -1.05 8.46 9.55
CA PRO A 112 0.32 8.23 9.06
C PRO A 112 1.28 7.76 10.17
N ARG A 113 1.16 8.30 11.39
CA ARG A 113 1.97 7.87 12.53
C ARG A 113 1.74 6.42 12.93
N ALA A 114 0.47 5.99 13.00
CA ALA A 114 0.14 4.60 13.36
C ALA A 114 0.62 3.61 12.29
N THR A 115 0.57 4.03 11.02
CA THR A 115 1.06 3.25 9.88
C THR A 115 2.58 3.16 9.87
N GLN A 116 3.26 4.24 10.26
CA GLN A 116 4.70 4.24 10.46
C GLN A 116 5.10 3.29 11.60
N THR A 117 4.44 3.37 12.76
CA THR A 117 4.67 2.43 13.88
C THR A 117 4.48 0.98 13.44
N TYR A 118 3.39 0.68 12.73
CA TYR A 118 3.13 -0.65 12.18
C TYR A 118 4.24 -1.12 11.22
N LEU A 119 4.69 -0.24 10.32
CA LEU A 119 5.74 -0.58 9.35
C LEU A 119 7.03 -0.98 10.08
N LEU A 120 7.39 -0.22 11.10
CA LEU A 120 8.58 -0.48 11.89
C LEU A 120 8.48 -1.76 12.71
N GLU A 121 7.33 -2.03 13.35
CA GLU A 121 7.07 -3.30 14.07
C GLU A 121 7.22 -4.52 13.14
N VAL A 122 6.76 -4.39 11.88
CA VAL A 122 6.94 -5.46 10.89
C VAL A 122 8.41 -5.63 10.50
N CYS A 123 9.15 -4.54 10.29
CA CYS A 123 10.59 -4.62 10.01
C CYS A 123 11.35 -5.31 11.16
N GLU A 124 11.05 -4.97 12.41
CA GLU A 124 11.61 -5.62 13.59
C GLU A 124 11.27 -7.12 13.61
N THR A 125 10.00 -7.46 13.35
CA THR A 125 9.53 -8.85 13.26
C THR A 125 10.30 -9.66 12.21
N VAL A 126 10.56 -9.07 11.04
CA VAL A 126 11.33 -9.72 9.96
C VAL A 126 12.77 -9.97 10.41
N LEU A 127 13.43 -8.97 11.02
CA LEU A 127 14.81 -9.11 11.49
C LEU A 127 14.96 -10.12 12.64
N CYS A 128 13.97 -10.24 13.52
CA CYS A 128 13.97 -11.19 14.64
C CYS A 128 13.43 -12.59 14.29
N SER A 129 13.05 -12.84 13.03
CA SER A 129 12.58 -14.15 12.56
C SER A 129 13.75 -15.12 12.29
N GLN A 130 13.50 -16.44 12.08
CA GLN A 130 14.56 -17.44 11.82
C GLN A 130 15.09 -17.50 10.40
N GLU A 131 14.56 -16.72 9.45
CA GLU A 131 14.81 -16.96 8.03
C GLU A 131 16.28 -16.69 7.60
N HIS A 132 17.23 -16.54 8.53
CA HIS A 132 18.59 -16.04 8.31
C HIS A 132 19.71 -17.06 8.52
N GLU A 133 19.43 -18.35 8.79
CA GLU A 133 20.54 -19.32 8.88
C GLU A 133 21.34 -19.42 7.57
N GLN A 134 20.78 -18.93 6.46
CA GLN A 134 21.51 -18.67 5.22
C GLN A 134 20.98 -17.42 4.51
N PHE A 135 21.46 -16.25 4.93
CA PHE A 135 21.07 -14.98 4.32
C PHE A 135 21.77 -14.79 2.95
N ASP A 136 20.97 -14.84 1.88
CA ASP A 136 21.38 -14.51 0.50
C ASP A 136 20.62 -13.27 0.01
N LEU A 137 21.37 -12.22 -0.32
CA LEU A 137 20.83 -10.94 -0.82
C LEU A 137 20.01 -11.10 -2.10
N TYR A 138 20.43 -12.01 -2.97
CA TYR A 138 19.81 -12.19 -4.29
C TYR A 138 18.54 -13.02 -4.19
N GLU A 139 18.28 -13.65 -3.03
CA GLU A 139 17.00 -14.24 -2.73
C GLU A 139 16.01 -13.16 -2.25
N ARG A 140 14.76 -13.29 -2.70
CA ARG A 140 13.66 -12.39 -2.32
C ARG A 140 13.54 -12.14 -0.81
N ALA A 141 13.75 -13.18 0.01
CA ALA A 141 13.65 -13.10 1.46
C ALA A 141 14.83 -12.34 2.09
N GLY A 142 16.05 -12.56 1.57
CA GLY A 142 17.24 -11.83 2.01
C GLY A 142 17.19 -10.35 1.61
N ALA A 143 16.78 -10.04 0.38
CA ALA A 143 16.56 -8.66 -0.07
C ALA A 143 15.52 -7.92 0.79
N ARG A 144 14.40 -8.58 1.12
CA ARG A 144 13.37 -8.03 2.03
C ARG A 144 13.93 -7.75 3.42
N THR A 145 14.72 -8.68 3.95
CA THR A 145 15.35 -8.57 5.26
C THR A 145 16.36 -7.43 5.30
N PHE A 146 17.20 -7.33 4.28
CA PHE A 146 18.16 -6.24 4.12
C PHE A 146 17.45 -4.88 4.01
N ALA A 147 16.36 -4.81 3.26
CA ALA A 147 15.53 -3.60 3.18
C ALA A 147 14.94 -3.21 4.55
N CYS A 148 14.50 -4.17 5.36
CA CYS A 148 14.01 -3.90 6.71
C CYS A 148 15.11 -3.34 7.61
N LEU A 149 16.33 -3.89 7.54
CA LEU A 149 17.51 -3.36 8.25
C LEU A 149 17.80 -1.91 7.85
N LEU A 150 17.89 -1.65 6.54
CA LEU A 150 18.13 -0.31 6.00
C LEU A 150 17.05 0.69 6.43
N TYR A 151 15.78 0.24 6.47
CA TYR A 151 14.67 1.06 6.92
C TYR A 151 14.81 1.48 8.39
N LEU A 152 15.23 0.55 9.27
CA LEU A 152 15.48 0.85 10.69
C LEU A 152 16.70 1.77 10.88
N LEU A 153 17.72 1.66 10.02
CA LEU A 153 18.88 2.58 9.98
C LEU A 153 18.56 3.96 9.38
N GLY A 154 17.30 4.20 9.00
CA GLY A 154 16.86 5.46 8.38
C GLY A 154 17.29 5.62 6.91
N ARG A 155 17.83 4.57 6.28
CA ARG A 155 18.23 4.53 4.86
C ARG A 155 17.02 4.26 3.95
N ARG A 156 16.03 5.17 4.00
CA ARG A 156 14.69 4.95 3.41
C ARG A 156 14.71 4.70 1.91
N HIS A 157 15.49 5.49 1.15
CA HIS A 157 15.56 5.33 -0.30
C HIS A 157 16.14 3.97 -0.67
N SER A 158 17.26 3.58 -0.05
CA SER A 158 17.87 2.26 -0.25
C SER A 158 16.91 1.12 0.14
N ALA A 159 16.17 1.28 1.24
CA ALA A 159 15.15 0.31 1.64
C ALA A 159 14.03 0.14 0.60
N VAL A 160 13.56 1.25 0.00
CA VAL A 160 12.54 1.22 -1.07
C VAL A 160 13.06 0.48 -2.29
N PHE A 161 14.31 0.71 -2.69
CA PHE A 161 14.94 -0.02 -3.79
C PHE A 161 14.94 -1.53 -3.53
N TRP A 162 15.43 -1.97 -2.37
CA TRP A 162 15.53 -3.38 -2.03
C TRP A 162 14.17 -4.06 -1.82
N TRP A 163 13.18 -3.36 -1.28
CA TRP A 163 11.80 -3.86 -1.30
C TRP A 163 11.23 -3.96 -2.71
N GLY A 164 11.60 -3.04 -3.62
CA GLY A 164 11.22 -3.09 -5.04
C GLY A 164 11.77 -4.32 -5.73
N PHE A 165 13.06 -4.60 -5.52
CA PHE A 165 13.72 -5.82 -6.01
C PHE A 165 13.03 -7.08 -5.48
N ALA A 166 12.81 -7.18 -4.17
CA ALA A 166 12.15 -8.34 -3.57
C ALA A 166 10.70 -8.51 -4.08
N ALA A 167 9.95 -7.42 -4.21
CA ALA A 167 8.59 -7.46 -4.74
C ALA A 167 8.56 -7.87 -6.22
N GLY A 168 9.55 -7.46 -7.02
CA GLY A 168 9.76 -7.92 -8.39
C GLY A 168 10.04 -9.42 -8.48
N ALA A 169 10.62 -10.01 -7.44
CA ALA A 169 10.81 -11.46 -7.28
C ALA A 169 9.63 -12.16 -6.55
N ASP A 170 8.41 -11.62 -6.73
CA ASP A 170 7.14 -12.12 -6.19
C ASP A 170 7.04 -12.16 -4.64
N ASP A 171 7.82 -11.35 -3.93
CA ASP A 171 7.67 -11.22 -2.48
C ASP A 171 6.45 -10.36 -2.11
N ALA A 172 5.36 -11.05 -1.74
CA ALA A 172 4.11 -10.42 -1.34
C ALA A 172 4.24 -9.52 -0.09
N LEU A 173 5.16 -9.84 0.84
CA LEU A 173 5.39 -9.01 2.03
C LEU A 173 6.14 -7.73 1.66
N ALA A 174 7.18 -7.81 0.81
CA ALA A 174 7.90 -6.64 0.33
C ALA A 174 6.97 -5.66 -0.43
N ALA A 175 6.10 -6.19 -1.30
CA ALA A 175 5.07 -5.38 -1.98
C ALA A 175 4.13 -4.66 -0.98
N HIS A 176 3.72 -5.35 0.10
CA HIS A 176 2.90 -4.74 1.15
C HIS A 176 3.65 -3.67 1.95
N LEU A 177 4.95 -3.87 2.22
CA LEU A 177 5.81 -2.90 2.89
C LEU A 177 5.96 -1.62 2.06
N LEU A 178 6.18 -1.74 0.74
CA LEU A 178 6.19 -0.59 -0.18
C LEU A 178 4.86 0.16 -0.20
N ALA A 179 3.75 -0.56 -0.30
CA ALA A 179 2.43 0.04 -0.27
C ALA A 179 2.17 0.82 1.02
N THR A 180 2.69 0.31 2.13
CA THR A 180 2.60 0.93 3.46
C THR A 180 3.53 2.13 3.57
N HIS A 181 4.75 2.04 3.02
CA HIS A 181 5.71 3.14 2.97
C HIS A 181 5.17 4.34 2.20
N TYR A 182 4.73 4.15 0.95
CA TYR A 182 4.18 5.23 0.13
C TYR A 182 2.87 5.81 0.68
N ALA A 183 2.12 5.03 1.47
CA ALA A 183 0.94 5.52 2.18
C ALA A 183 1.28 6.50 3.31
N ILE A 184 2.49 6.44 3.87
CA ILE A 184 2.95 7.38 4.90
C ILE A 184 3.39 8.70 4.26
N ASP A 185 4.00 8.64 3.07
CA ASP A 185 4.69 9.79 2.46
C ASP A 185 3.74 10.84 1.83
N ASN A 186 2.41 10.58 1.78
CA ASN A 186 1.34 11.45 1.23
C ASN A 186 1.48 11.92 -0.23
N THR A 187 2.68 11.94 -0.81
CA THR A 187 3.01 12.26 -2.20
C THR A 187 2.88 11.03 -3.10
N GLY A 188 3.10 9.84 -2.54
CA GLY A 188 3.10 8.56 -3.25
C GLY A 188 1.73 7.86 -3.34
N LEU A 189 0.60 8.56 -3.30
CA LEU A 189 -0.71 7.89 -3.18
C LEU A 189 -1.02 6.90 -4.33
N ASN A 190 -0.59 7.23 -5.55
CA ASN A 190 -0.73 6.35 -6.71
C ASN A 190 0.18 5.12 -6.58
N GLN A 191 1.43 5.32 -6.15
CA GLN A 191 2.37 4.23 -5.86
C GLN A 191 1.83 3.32 -4.74
N ALA A 192 1.31 3.90 -3.66
CA ALA A 192 0.70 3.16 -2.58
C ALA A 192 -0.48 2.27 -3.04
N ARG A 193 -1.29 2.77 -3.99
CA ARG A 193 -2.39 2.00 -4.58
C ARG A 193 -1.90 0.88 -5.49
N ALA A 194 -0.93 1.17 -6.37
CA ALA A 194 -0.33 0.20 -7.27
C ALA A 194 0.31 -0.95 -6.50
N TRP A 195 1.19 -0.65 -5.55
CA TRP A 195 1.83 -1.67 -4.70
C TRP A 195 0.84 -2.42 -3.81
N ARG A 196 -0.22 -1.76 -3.33
CA ARG A 196 -1.28 -2.45 -2.59
C ARG A 196 -2.05 -3.43 -3.47
N TRP A 197 -2.33 -3.05 -4.72
CA TRP A 197 -2.97 -3.95 -5.66
C TRP A 197 -2.05 -5.13 -5.98
N TYR A 198 -0.78 -4.87 -6.23
CA TYR A 198 0.23 -5.89 -6.52
C TYR A 198 0.42 -6.87 -5.34
N ALA A 199 0.51 -6.37 -4.11
CA ALA A 199 0.56 -7.23 -2.92
C ALA A 199 -0.70 -8.14 -2.81
N ARG A 200 -1.88 -7.63 -3.18
CA ARG A 200 -3.11 -8.44 -3.19
C ARG A 200 -3.12 -9.46 -4.32
N PHE A 201 -2.59 -9.11 -5.49
CA PHE A 201 -2.42 -10.02 -6.62
C PHE A 201 -1.52 -11.19 -6.23
N LEU A 202 -0.40 -10.93 -5.54
CA LEU A 202 0.47 -11.95 -4.95
C LEU A 202 -0.16 -12.69 -3.75
N GLY A 203 -1.41 -12.38 -3.40
CA GLY A 203 -2.14 -13.07 -2.35
C GLY A 203 -1.66 -12.74 -0.93
N TYR A 204 -1.08 -11.55 -0.71
CA TYR A 204 -0.59 -11.12 0.60
C TYR A 204 -1.67 -11.29 1.68
N ARG A 205 -1.28 -12.03 2.71
CA ARG A 205 -2.06 -12.26 3.93
C ARG A 205 -1.10 -12.15 5.10
N ARG A 206 -1.36 -11.21 6.02
CA ARG A 206 -0.52 -10.98 7.20
C ARG A 206 -0.18 -12.27 7.95
N ARG A 207 -1.15 -13.15 8.19
CA ARG A 207 -0.93 -14.42 8.92
C ARG A 207 -0.05 -15.44 8.18
N ARG A 208 0.05 -15.35 6.86
CA ARG A 208 0.78 -16.32 6.02
C ARG A 208 2.17 -15.82 5.63
N HIS A 209 2.33 -14.51 5.47
CA HIS A 209 3.54 -13.92 4.90
C HIS A 209 4.37 -13.14 5.92
N LEU A 210 3.84 -12.90 7.13
CA LEU A 210 4.65 -12.34 8.21
C LEU A 210 5.48 -13.48 8.80
N PRO A 211 6.82 -13.33 8.86
CA PRO A 211 7.69 -14.33 9.46
C PRO A 211 7.32 -14.61 10.92
N GLN A 212 7.59 -15.82 11.38
CA GLN A 212 7.37 -16.20 12.78
C GLN A 212 8.54 -15.67 13.63
N LEU A 213 8.21 -14.97 14.71
CA LEU A 213 9.17 -14.53 15.72
C LEU A 213 9.68 -15.75 16.49
N ILE A 214 10.99 -15.79 16.74
CA ILE A 214 11.60 -16.80 17.61
C ILE A 214 12.05 -16.23 18.93
N GLN A 215 12.29 -14.92 18.96
CA GLN A 215 12.70 -14.24 20.17
C GLN A 215 11.45 -13.78 20.93
N ASP A 216 11.23 -14.38 22.10
CA ASP A 216 10.18 -13.97 23.05
C ASP A 216 10.47 -12.59 23.68
N ILE A 217 11.69 -12.07 23.50
CA ILE A 217 12.16 -10.77 23.98
C ILE A 217 12.86 -10.07 22.82
N ALA A 218 12.12 -9.29 22.03
CA ALA A 218 12.73 -8.45 21.01
C ALA A 218 13.54 -7.32 21.68
N PRO A 219 14.84 -7.15 21.37
CA PRO A 219 15.60 -6.00 21.83
C PRO A 219 14.96 -4.69 21.33
N PRO A 220 15.24 -3.53 21.96
CA PRO A 220 14.80 -2.25 21.43
C PRO A 220 15.32 -2.03 20.01
N ARG A 221 14.53 -1.37 19.16
CA ARG A 221 14.78 -1.15 17.71
C ARG A 221 16.21 -0.79 17.37
N ASP A 222 16.77 0.17 18.11
CA ASP A 222 18.08 0.75 17.82
C ASP A 222 19.22 -0.26 18.07
N GLN A 223 19.01 -1.21 19.00
CA GLN A 223 19.96 -2.30 19.25
C GLN A 223 19.87 -3.39 18.19
N ILE A 224 18.67 -3.78 17.73
CA ILE A 224 18.51 -4.81 16.70
C ILE A 224 19.33 -4.46 15.44
N ALA A 225 19.16 -3.23 14.94
CA ALA A 225 19.86 -2.80 13.74
C ALA A 225 21.38 -2.69 13.96
N ALA A 226 21.83 -2.16 15.10
CA ALA A 226 23.24 -2.01 15.43
C ALA A 226 23.95 -3.37 15.60
N ASP A 227 23.29 -4.32 16.26
CA ASP A 227 23.81 -5.67 16.50
C ASP A 227 23.96 -6.43 15.18
N LEU A 228 22.98 -6.33 14.27
CA LEU A 228 23.04 -6.94 12.94
C LEU A 228 24.15 -6.33 12.08
N VAL A 229 24.32 -5.00 12.11
CA VAL A 229 25.41 -4.33 11.38
C VAL A 229 26.79 -4.81 11.87
N THR A 230 26.93 -5.04 13.18
CA THR A 230 28.22 -5.41 13.79
C THR A 230 28.54 -6.90 13.66
N ASN A 231 27.54 -7.77 13.83
CA ASN A 231 27.77 -9.21 13.97
C ASN A 231 27.68 -9.99 12.66
N TYR A 232 27.18 -9.38 11.58
CA TYR A 232 27.02 -10.06 10.30
C TYR A 232 28.13 -9.69 9.30
N PRO A 233 28.73 -10.66 8.58
CA PRO A 233 29.76 -10.40 7.58
C PRO A 233 29.15 -9.86 6.28
N TRP A 234 28.77 -8.57 6.30
CA TRP A 234 28.22 -7.87 5.14
C TRP A 234 29.23 -7.82 3.97
N THR A 235 28.74 -8.06 2.75
CA THR A 235 29.54 -7.88 1.54
C THR A 235 29.82 -6.38 1.30
N ASP A 236 30.84 -6.07 0.51
CA ASP A 236 31.24 -4.67 0.24
C ASP A 236 30.10 -3.84 -0.38
N ILE A 237 29.33 -4.45 -1.28
CA ILE A 237 28.14 -3.82 -1.89
C ILE A 237 27.13 -3.42 -0.80
N MET A 238 26.84 -4.32 0.15
CA MET A 238 25.89 -4.06 1.23
C MET A 238 26.38 -2.96 2.17
N ARG A 239 27.67 -2.96 2.52
CA ARG A 239 28.27 -1.90 3.36
C ARG A 239 28.10 -0.54 2.71
N THR A 240 28.24 -0.48 1.39
CA THR A 240 28.04 0.76 0.63
C THR A 240 26.65 1.36 0.89
N PHE A 241 25.58 0.54 0.93
CA PHE A 241 24.22 1.00 1.24
C PHE A 241 23.97 1.30 2.72
N ILE A 242 24.65 0.60 3.63
CA ILE A 242 24.57 0.84 5.08
C ILE A 242 25.21 2.21 5.40
N ASP A 243 26.40 2.45 4.87
CA ASP A 243 27.21 3.62 5.19
C ASP A 243 26.68 4.88 4.51
N ASN A 244 26.11 4.76 3.29
CA ASN A 244 25.68 5.92 2.52
C ASN A 244 24.16 6.15 2.56
N PRO A 245 23.68 7.27 3.15
CA PRO A 245 22.26 7.59 3.24
C PRO A 245 21.57 8.00 1.93
N ARG A 246 22.32 8.20 0.84
CA ARG A 246 21.81 8.80 -0.41
C ARG A 246 22.01 7.96 -1.68
N LEU A 247 22.50 6.73 -1.58
CA LEU A 247 22.73 5.88 -2.77
C LEU A 247 21.42 5.33 -3.33
N VAL A 248 20.69 6.16 -4.07
CA VAL A 248 19.64 5.76 -5.03
C VAL A 248 19.73 6.59 -6.33
N GLU A 249 20.80 7.38 -6.52
CA GLU A 249 21.09 8.04 -7.81
C GLU A 249 22.13 7.22 -8.60
N MET A 250 21.72 6.07 -9.11
CA MET A 250 22.39 5.32 -10.19
C MET A 250 21.31 4.58 -10.98
#